data_AF-A0A1G0KBQ0-F1
#
_entry.id   AF-A0A1G0KBQ0-F1
#
_cell.length_a   1.000
_cell.length_b   1.000
_cell.length_c   1.000
_cell.angle_alpha   90.00
_cell.angle_beta   90.00
_cell.angle_gamma   90.00
#
_symmetry.space_group_name_H-M   'P 1'
#
loop_
_entity.id
_entity.type
_entity.pdbx_description
1 polymer ?
#
loop_
_entity_poly.entity_id
_entity_poly.type
_entity_poly.pdbx_seq_one_letter_code
_entity_poly.pdbx_strand_id
1 'polypeptide(L)'
;MKQQSGFTLIELVVVIVLLGIMAATAVPRFAAVTDQANAAVADGIMAAIYSAAALQVAENNGAAPTFAAIMQNVDCVPPTGSVTTVDANVSVADNSCTITNDEACSAAAGGSITVTVDGQTSLGTLSASLCAN
;
A
#
# COMPACT_ATOMS: atom_id res chain seq x y z
N MET A 1 19.79 54.45 19.80
CA MET A 1 20.43 53.71 18.68
C MET A 1 20.13 52.24 18.86
N LYS A 2 19.46 51.59 17.90
CA LYS A 2 19.18 50.14 17.94
C LYS A 2 20.43 49.41 17.44
N GLN A 3 21.03 48.59 18.30
CA GLN A 3 22.15 47.71 17.95
C GLN A 3 21.64 46.67 16.94
N GLN A 4 22.21 46.67 15.74
CA GLN A 4 21.91 45.69 14.71
C GLN A 4 22.79 44.47 14.96
N SER A 5 22.23 43.45 15.64
CA SER A 5 22.90 42.17 15.85
C SER A 5 22.92 41.41 14.53
N GLY A 6 24.04 41.47 13.81
CA GLY A 6 24.27 40.67 12.61
C GLY A 6 24.58 39.22 12.99
N PHE A 7 24.02 38.27 12.24
CA PHE A 7 24.38 36.86 12.33
C PHE A 7 25.83 36.67 11.89
N THR A 8 26.62 35.90 12.63
CA THR A 8 28.04 35.73 12.28
C THR A 8 28.21 34.73 11.13
N LEU A 9 29.19 34.92 10.26
CA LEU A 9 29.46 33.98 9.15
C LEU A 9 29.73 32.56 9.66
N ILE A 10 30.40 32.43 10.81
CA ILE A 10 30.70 31.13 11.42
C ILE A 10 29.42 30.42 11.90
N GLU A 11 28.44 31.16 12.40
CA GLU A 11 27.16 30.62 12.88
C GLU A 11 26.36 30.04 11.72
N LEU A 12 26.37 30.70 10.56
CA LEU A 12 25.73 30.17 9.36
C LEU A 12 26.44 28.91 8.84
N VAL A 13 27.78 28.88 8.87
CA VAL A 13 28.57 27.71 8.44
C VAL A 13 28.34 26.49 9.34
N VAL A 14 28.31 26.67 10.66
CA VAL A 14 28.06 25.56 11.60
C VAL A 14 26.65 24.99 11.40
N VAL A 15 25.64 25.84 11.16
CA VAL A 15 24.26 25.38 10.95
C VAL A 15 24.13 24.51 9.70
N ILE A 16 24.70 24.92 8.56
CA ILE A 16 24.60 24.12 7.33
C ILE A 16 25.36 22.80 7.44
N VAL A 17 26.46 22.75 8.19
CA VAL A 17 27.20 21.51 8.48
C VAL A 17 26.35 20.56 9.34
N LEU A 18 25.72 21.08 10.39
CA LEU A 18 24.82 20.28 11.24
C LEU A 18 23.61 19.77 10.47
N LEU A 19 22.98 20.62 9.65
CA LEU A 19 21.88 20.21 8.77
C LEU A 19 22.34 19.16 7.75
N GLY A 20 23.58 19.26 7.24
CA GLY A 20 24.16 18.25 6.35
C GLY A 20 24.27 16.87 7.00
N ILE A 21 24.75 16.79 8.25
CA ILE A 21 24.87 15.53 8.99
C ILE A 21 23.47 14.95 9.33
N MET A 22 22.56 15.81 9.76
CA MET A 22 21.18 15.42 10.06
C MET A 22 20.47 14.90 8.81
N ALA A 23 20.61 15.58 7.66
CA ALA A 23 20.04 15.15 6.39
C ALA A 23 20.63 13.80 5.93
N ALA A 24 21.95 13.61 6.03
CA ALA A 24 22.61 12.37 5.61
C ALA A 24 22.11 11.14 6.37
N THR A 25 21.73 11.29 7.64
CA THR A 25 21.22 10.18 8.47
C THR A 25 19.70 10.05 8.42
N ALA A 26 18.97 11.15 8.24
CA ALA A 26 17.51 11.15 8.21
C ALA A 26 16.95 10.57 6.92
N VAL A 27 17.53 10.88 5.76
CA VAL A 27 17.05 10.42 4.44
C VAL A 27 16.93 8.89 4.33
N PRO A 28 17.97 8.08 4.62
CA PRO A 28 17.87 6.63 4.48
C PRO A 28 16.89 6.00 5.49
N ARG A 29 16.79 6.58 6.69
CA ARG A 29 15.84 6.11 7.71
C ARG A 29 14.40 6.42 7.31
N PHE A 30 14.17 7.59 6.73
CA PHE A 30 12.83 7.99 6.29
C PHE A 30 12.33 7.08 5.18
N ALA A 31 13.15 6.81 4.16
CA ALA A 31 12.80 5.87 3.08
C ALA A 31 12.43 4.47 3.62
N ALA A 32 13.27 3.90 4.49
CA ALA A 32 13.01 2.57 5.05
C ALA A 32 11.74 2.49 5.90
N VAL A 33 11.35 3.56 6.59
CA VAL A 33 10.10 3.62 7.36
C VAL A 33 8.89 3.71 6.42
N THR A 34 9.00 4.47 5.33
CA THR A 34 7.96 4.56 4.30
C THR A 34 7.73 3.21 3.63
N ASP A 35 8.80 2.49 3.26
CA ASP A 35 8.70 1.15 2.65
C ASP A 35 8.02 0.14 3.59
N GLN A 36 8.34 0.20 4.89
CA GLN A 36 7.70 -0.63 5.91
C GLN A 36 6.22 -0.27 6.11
N ALA A 37 5.90 1.02 6.10
CA ALA A 37 4.52 1.49 6.19
C ALA A 37 3.70 1.02 4.97
N ASN A 38 4.24 1.14 3.76
CA ASN A 38 3.60 0.70 2.53
C ASN A 38 3.37 -0.81 2.52
N ALA A 39 4.35 -1.61 2.96
CA ALA A 39 4.18 -3.06 3.12
C ALA A 39 3.07 -3.41 4.12
N ALA A 40 3.04 -2.75 5.28
CA ALA A 40 2.00 -2.96 6.29
C ALA A 40 0.61 -2.56 5.79
N VAL A 41 0.51 -1.52 4.96
CA VAL A 41 -0.74 -1.12 4.30
C VAL A 41 -1.19 -2.19 3.31
N ALA A 42 -0.28 -2.72 2.47
CA ALA A 42 -0.59 -3.80 1.54
C ALA A 42 -1.13 -5.06 2.25
N ASP A 43 -0.50 -5.46 3.36
CA ASP A 43 -0.96 -6.57 4.20
C ASP A 43 -2.32 -6.26 4.87
N GLY A 44 -2.52 -5.02 5.32
CA GLY A 44 -3.78 -4.59 5.91
C GLY A 44 -4.96 -4.62 4.92
N ILE A 45 -4.73 -4.21 3.69
CA ILE A 45 -5.71 -4.31 2.60
C ILE A 45 -6.00 -5.79 2.33
N MET A 46 -4.97 -6.64 2.26
CA MET A 46 -5.18 -8.07 2.07
C MET A 46 -6.04 -8.70 3.18
N ALA A 47 -5.82 -8.31 4.43
CA ALA A 47 -6.68 -8.72 5.54
C ALA A 47 -8.13 -8.23 5.37
N ALA A 48 -8.32 -7.00 4.88
CA ALA A 48 -9.64 -6.45 4.57
C ALA A 48 -10.34 -7.25 3.46
N ILE A 49 -9.61 -7.70 2.44
CA ILE A 49 -10.11 -8.57 1.37
C ILE A 49 -10.62 -9.89 1.94
N TYR A 50 -9.85 -10.56 2.81
CA TYR A 50 -10.31 -11.80 3.44
C TYR A 50 -11.54 -11.59 4.34
N SER A 51 -11.61 -10.46 5.03
CA SER A 51 -12.76 -10.09 5.86
C SER A 51 -14.02 -9.86 5.00
N ALA A 52 -13.89 -9.10 3.91
CA ALA A 52 -14.98 -8.84 2.96
C ALA A 52 -15.45 -10.13 2.27
N ALA A 53 -14.51 -11.00 1.89
CA ALA A 53 -14.77 -12.35 1.41
C ALA A 53 -15.62 -13.17 2.40
N ALA A 54 -15.23 -13.21 3.67
CA ALA A 54 -15.95 -13.94 4.71
C ALA A 54 -17.36 -13.37 4.94
N LEU A 55 -17.51 -12.04 4.92
CA LEU A 55 -18.81 -11.38 5.03
C LEU A 55 -19.73 -11.79 3.87
N GLN A 56 -19.22 -11.76 2.64
CA GLN A 56 -20.02 -12.09 1.47
C GLN A 56 -20.44 -13.57 1.43
N VAL A 57 -19.59 -14.48 1.91
CA VAL A 57 -19.97 -15.90 2.12
C VAL A 57 -21.12 -16.01 3.14
N ALA A 58 -21.06 -15.24 4.23
CA ALA A 58 -22.09 -15.25 5.25
C ALA A 58 -23.43 -14.71 4.73
N GLU A 59 -23.41 -13.64 3.94
CA GLU A 59 -24.60 -13.06 3.30
C GLU A 59 -25.22 -13.99 2.26
N ASN A 60 -24.38 -14.74 1.53
CA ASN A 60 -24.82 -15.65 0.47
C ASN A 60 -25.12 -17.07 0.96
N ASN A 61 -25.45 -17.26 2.24
CA ASN A 61 -25.76 -18.57 2.85
C ASN A 61 -24.68 -19.64 2.61
N GLY A 62 -23.41 -19.26 2.65
CA GLY A 62 -22.28 -20.16 2.43
C GLY A 62 -21.88 -20.33 0.96
N ALA A 63 -22.55 -19.66 0.02
CA ALA A 63 -22.15 -19.67 -1.38
C ALA A 63 -20.91 -18.81 -1.62
N ALA A 64 -20.16 -19.21 -2.65
CA ALA A 64 -18.96 -18.53 -3.11
C ALA A 64 -19.25 -17.07 -3.51
N PRO A 65 -18.58 -16.06 -2.93
CA PRO A 65 -18.58 -14.70 -3.47
C PRO A 65 -17.80 -14.59 -4.76
N THR A 66 -18.23 -13.70 -5.65
CA THR A 66 -17.44 -13.27 -6.80
C THR A 66 -16.42 -12.21 -6.36
N PHE A 67 -15.30 -12.10 -7.08
CA PHE A 67 -14.29 -11.08 -6.80
C PHE A 67 -14.87 -9.65 -6.84
N ALA A 68 -15.78 -9.38 -7.79
CA ALA A 68 -16.49 -8.10 -7.89
C ALA A 68 -17.34 -7.78 -6.65
N ALA A 69 -17.93 -8.78 -5.99
CA ALA A 69 -18.69 -8.59 -4.76
C ALA A 69 -17.78 -8.26 -3.56
N ILE A 70 -16.61 -8.90 -3.49
CA ILE A 70 -15.60 -8.63 -2.45
C ILE A 70 -15.08 -7.20 -2.56
N MET A 71 -14.78 -6.75 -3.79
CA MET A 71 -14.22 -5.42 -4.06
C MET A 71 -15.20 -4.25 -3.80
N GLN A 72 -16.50 -4.50 -3.65
CA GLN A 72 -17.44 -3.43 -3.25
C GLN A 72 -17.19 -2.91 -1.82
N ASN A 73 -16.54 -3.71 -0.97
CA ASN A 73 -16.31 -3.39 0.43
C ASN A 73 -14.83 -3.16 0.77
N VAL A 74 -13.96 -3.09 -0.25
CA VAL A 74 -12.52 -2.92 -0.06
C VAL A 74 -12.02 -1.79 -0.94
N ASP A 75 -11.68 -0.68 -0.32
CA ASP A 75 -10.95 0.40 -0.96
C ASP A 75 -9.46 0.22 -0.76
N CYS A 76 -8.69 0.35 -1.83
CA CYS A 76 -7.27 0.62 -1.69
C CYS A 76 -6.99 2.10 -1.89
N VAL A 77 -6.60 2.79 -0.81
CA VAL A 77 -6.16 4.18 -0.86
C VAL A 77 -4.72 4.25 -0.37
N PRO A 78 -3.72 4.52 -1.24
CA PRO A 78 -2.37 4.76 -0.78
C PRO A 78 -2.30 6.07 0.04
N PRO A 79 -1.32 6.23 0.94
CA PRO A 79 -1.21 7.38 1.85
C PRO A 79 -1.15 8.75 1.15
N THR A 80 -0.87 8.76 -0.14
CA THR A 80 -0.74 9.93 -1.01
C THR A 80 -1.84 10.04 -2.09
N GLY A 81 -2.92 9.26 -1.97
CA GLY A 81 -4.24 9.62 -2.51
C GLY A 81 -4.53 9.34 -3.98
N SER A 82 -3.77 8.48 -4.67
CA SER A 82 -4.09 8.09 -6.06
C SER A 82 -4.41 6.60 -6.17
N VAL A 83 -5.69 6.28 -6.39
CA VAL A 83 -6.17 4.92 -6.67
C VAL A 83 -6.02 4.66 -8.16
N THR A 84 -5.18 3.69 -8.55
CA THR A 84 -5.01 3.30 -9.95
C THR A 84 -5.59 1.90 -10.14
N THR A 85 -6.82 1.85 -10.65
CA THR A 85 -7.49 0.68 -11.27
C THR A 85 -7.35 -0.68 -10.57
N VAL A 86 -8.51 -1.20 -10.14
CA VAL A 86 -8.76 -2.60 -9.83
C VAL A 86 -8.97 -3.35 -11.16
N ASP A 87 -7.92 -3.69 -11.93
CA ASP A 87 -7.98 -4.78 -12.92
C ASP A 87 -6.65 -5.11 -13.62
N ALA A 88 -6.61 -6.30 -14.24
CA ALA A 88 -5.45 -7.04 -14.73
C ALA A 88 -4.42 -6.24 -15.58
N ASN A 89 -3.14 -6.40 -15.21
CA ASN A 89 -1.94 -5.86 -15.87
C ASN A 89 -1.73 -4.35 -15.73
N VAL A 90 -1.51 -3.89 -14.50
CA VAL A 90 -1.12 -2.51 -14.21
C VAL A 90 0.36 -2.45 -13.86
N SER A 91 1.13 -1.76 -14.71
CA SER A 91 2.46 -1.24 -14.37
C SER A 91 2.28 -0.06 -13.42
N VAL A 92 2.62 -0.26 -12.15
CA VAL A 92 2.53 0.77 -11.11
C VAL A 92 3.80 1.63 -11.08
N ALA A 93 3.62 2.94 -11.26
CA ALA A 93 4.61 3.95 -10.89
C ALA A 93 4.49 4.27 -9.38
N ASP A 94 5.51 4.91 -8.80
CA ASP A 94 5.48 5.41 -7.42
C ASP A 94 4.15 6.14 -7.14
N ASN A 95 3.59 5.97 -5.94
CA ASN A 95 2.34 6.60 -5.48
C ASN A 95 1.02 5.94 -5.95
N SER A 96 1.03 4.64 -6.19
CA SER A 96 -0.14 3.90 -6.68
C SER A 96 -0.55 2.77 -5.74
N CYS A 97 -1.83 2.39 -5.80
CA CYS A 97 -2.28 1.11 -5.28
C CYS A 97 -3.09 0.34 -6.31
N THR A 98 -2.78 -0.94 -6.44
CA THR A 98 -3.46 -1.89 -7.33
C THR A 98 -3.81 -3.17 -6.58
N ILE A 99 -5.03 -3.66 -6.81
CA ILE A 99 -5.47 -5.00 -6.42
C ILE A 99 -5.74 -5.76 -7.70
N THR A 100 -5.14 -6.94 -7.85
CA THR A 100 -5.36 -7.81 -9.01
C THR A 100 -5.70 -9.21 -8.53
N ASN A 101 -6.76 -9.79 -9.08
CA ASN A 101 -6.99 -11.22 -9.01
C ASN A 101 -6.28 -11.90 -10.19
N ASP A 102 -5.61 -13.01 -9.90
CA ASP A 102 -5.02 -13.83 -10.94
C ASP A 102 -6.12 -14.57 -11.71
N GLU A 103 -6.06 -14.52 -13.04
CA GLU A 103 -7.00 -15.21 -13.94
C GLU A 103 -6.93 -16.74 -13.79
N ALA A 104 -5.88 -17.28 -13.14
CA ALA A 104 -5.78 -18.70 -12.80
C ALA A 104 -6.76 -19.15 -11.69
N CYS A 105 -7.56 -18.23 -11.13
CA CYS A 105 -8.66 -18.50 -10.20
C CYS A 105 -9.65 -19.49 -10.83
N SER A 106 -9.42 -20.78 -10.58
CA SER A 106 -10.28 -21.86 -11.02
C SER A 106 -10.90 -22.53 -9.80
N ALA A 107 -12.12 -23.05 -9.95
CA ALA A 107 -12.86 -23.75 -8.91
C ALA A 107 -12.11 -24.98 -8.32
N ALA A 108 -10.95 -25.36 -8.89
CA ALA A 108 -10.11 -26.47 -8.44
C ALA A 108 -8.81 -26.04 -7.72
N ALA A 109 -8.26 -24.85 -7.99
CA ALA A 109 -6.95 -24.43 -7.48
C ALA A 109 -6.99 -23.28 -6.47
N GLY A 110 -8.12 -22.57 -6.36
CA GLY A 110 -8.11 -21.24 -5.74
C GLY A 110 -7.51 -20.20 -6.69
N GLY A 111 -7.42 -18.96 -6.22
CA GLY A 111 -6.94 -17.83 -7.01
C GLY A 111 -6.02 -16.99 -6.16
N SER A 112 -4.95 -16.45 -6.76
CA SER A 112 -4.07 -15.54 -6.06
C SER A 112 -4.58 -14.11 -6.16
N ILE A 113 -4.40 -13.35 -5.10
CA ILE A 113 -4.62 -11.91 -5.06
C ILE A 113 -3.28 -11.25 -4.82
N THR A 114 -2.98 -10.26 -5.66
CA THR A 114 -1.82 -9.41 -5.48
C THR A 114 -2.30 -8.03 -5.08
N VAL A 115 -1.80 -7.51 -3.95
CA VAL A 115 -1.98 -6.13 -3.53
C VAL A 115 -0.63 -5.45 -3.64
N THR A 116 -0.55 -4.35 -4.38
CA THR A 116 0.68 -3.55 -4.49
C THR A 116 0.40 -2.14 -4.01
N VAL A 117 1.25 -1.62 -3.12
CA VAL A 117 1.21 -0.24 -2.60
C VAL A 117 2.60 0.34 -2.77
N ASP A 118 2.75 1.31 -3.67
CA ASP A 118 3.99 2.07 -3.87
C ASP A 118 5.23 1.16 -4.00
N GLY A 119 5.13 0.16 -4.88
CA GLY A 119 6.18 -0.83 -5.15
C GLY A 119 6.23 -2.02 -4.18
N GLN A 120 5.57 -1.95 -3.02
CA GLN A 120 5.52 -3.05 -2.04
C GLN A 120 4.37 -3.99 -2.33
N THR A 121 4.67 -5.29 -2.42
CA THR A 121 3.70 -6.32 -2.83
C THR A 121 3.35 -7.24 -1.67
N SER A 122 2.06 -7.52 -1.52
CA SER A 122 1.52 -8.56 -0.63
C SER A 122 0.75 -9.57 -1.47
N LEU A 123 0.95 -10.87 -1.19
CA LEU A 123 0.37 -11.98 -1.94
C LEU A 123 -0.56 -12.81 -1.05
N GLY A 124 -1.76 -13.03 -1.55
CA GLY A 124 -2.82 -13.76 -0.87
C GLY A 124 -3.38 -14.84 -1.76
N THR A 125 -4.05 -15.81 -1.16
CA THR A 125 -4.75 -16.89 -1.86
C THR A 125 -6.18 -16.96 -1.36
N LEU A 126 -7.13 -16.83 -2.27
CA LEU A 126 -8.52 -17.19 -2.01
C LEU A 126 -8.69 -18.70 -2.18
N SER A 127 -9.46 -19.33 -1.29
CA SER A 127 -9.80 -20.74 -1.45
C SER A 127 -10.62 -20.97 -2.72
N ALA A 128 -10.58 -22.18 -3.25
CA ALA A 128 -11.29 -22.59 -4.46
C ALA A 128 -12.80 -22.27 -4.44
N SER A 129 -13.40 -22.20 -3.24
CA SER A 129 -14.79 -21.82 -3.00
C SER A 129 -15.07 -20.31 -3.12
N LEU A 130 -14.10 -19.46 -3.44
CA LEU A 130 -14.27 -18.02 -3.69
C LEU A 130 -13.89 -17.63 -5.13
N CYS A 131 -13.51 -18.61 -5.96
CA CYS A 131 -13.14 -18.44 -7.37
C CYS A 131 -14.29 -18.75 -8.35
N ALA A 132 -15.50 -18.96 -7.85
CA ALA A 132 -16.64 -19.21 -8.72
C ALA A 132 -17.21 -17.87 -9.21
N ASN A 133 -17.16 -17.65 -10.53
CA ASN A 133 -17.91 -16.60 -11.23
C ASN A 133 -19.42 -16.71 -10.99
#